data_AF-A0A0C9SAT5-F1
#
_entry.id   AF-A0A0C9SAT5-F1
#
_cell.length_a   1.000
_cell.length_b   1.000
_cell.length_c   1.000
_cell.angle_alpha   90.00
_cell.angle_beta   90.00
_cell.angle_gamma   90.00
#
_symmetry.space_group_name_H-M   'P 1'
#
loop_
_entity.id
_entity.type
_entity.pdbx_description
1 polymer ?
#
loop_
_entity_poly.entity_id
_entity_poly.type
_entity_poly.pdbx_seq_one_letter_code
_entity_poly.pdbx_strand_id
1 'polypeptide(L)'
;AHTDVKVPDFSAYRKKSSLDPAKSSRDVQVSSKMQTYLILGVGAMGGTYAAKSLVTKFVMSLSASADVLAMAKIEVKLSDIPEGKNATFKWRGKPLFVRHRTSDEISREAAVDMSSLRDPQHDRERTQKPEWLVIIGVCTHLGCVPIANAGDFGGYY
;
A
#
# COMPACT_ATOMS: atom_id res chain seq x y z
N ALA A 1 28.01 64.74 -15.67
CA ALA A 1 27.29 64.16 -16.82
C ALA A 1 27.27 62.63 -16.69
N HIS A 2 26.43 61.90 -17.43
CA HIS A 2 26.41 60.42 -17.37
C HIS A 2 27.76 59.78 -17.78
N THR A 3 28.64 60.57 -18.41
CA THR A 3 30.00 60.20 -18.81
C THR A 3 31.01 60.12 -17.66
N ASP A 4 30.70 60.66 -16.48
CA ASP A 4 31.64 60.71 -15.33
C ASP A 4 31.53 59.47 -14.42
N VAL A 5 30.56 58.60 -14.69
CA VAL A 5 30.31 57.38 -13.89
C VAL A 5 31.24 56.27 -14.36
N LYS A 6 32.23 55.91 -13.54
CA LYS A 6 33.09 54.74 -13.75
C LYS A 6 32.50 53.52 -13.04
N VAL A 7 32.59 52.36 -13.69
CA VAL A 7 32.23 51.09 -13.05
C VAL A 7 33.22 50.83 -11.90
N PRO A 8 32.74 50.55 -10.68
CA PRO A 8 33.61 50.19 -9.56
C PRO A 8 34.43 48.93 -9.85
N ASP A 9 35.55 48.76 -9.16
CA ASP A 9 36.30 47.51 -9.23
C ASP A 9 35.56 46.39 -8.47
N PHE A 10 35.39 45.25 -9.15
CA PHE A 10 34.76 44.04 -8.60
C PHE A 10 35.75 42.88 -8.50
N SER A 11 37.06 43.12 -8.64
CA SER A 11 38.11 42.08 -8.56
C SER A 11 37.95 41.17 -7.34
N ALA A 12 37.63 41.73 -6.18
CA ALA A 12 37.37 40.97 -4.94
C ALA A 12 36.18 40.00 -5.01
N TYR A 13 35.22 40.22 -5.91
CA TYR A 13 33.98 39.43 -6.04
C TYR A 13 33.97 38.55 -7.29
N ARG A 14 34.91 38.75 -8.21
CA ARG A 14 35.00 37.98 -9.45
C ARG A 14 35.50 36.57 -9.15
N LYS A 15 35.00 35.60 -9.92
CA LYS A 15 35.55 34.24 -9.90
C LYS A 15 37.01 34.31 -10.32
N LYS A 16 37.88 33.51 -9.69
CA LYS A 16 39.33 33.47 -9.96
C LYS A 16 39.66 33.32 -11.45
N SER A 17 38.83 32.56 -12.16
CA SER A 17 38.99 32.29 -13.58
C SER A 17 38.66 33.51 -14.49
N SER A 18 38.00 34.55 -13.97
CA SER A 18 37.60 35.78 -14.69
C SER A 18 38.29 37.06 -14.18
N LEU A 19 39.38 36.91 -13.41
CA LEU A 19 40.11 38.06 -12.83
C LEU A 19 40.98 38.79 -13.86
N ASP A 20 41.49 38.08 -14.85
CA ASP A 20 42.37 38.65 -15.87
C ASP A 20 41.57 39.46 -16.89
N PRO A 21 41.72 40.80 -16.94
CA PRO A 21 40.97 41.66 -17.87
C PRO A 21 41.44 41.50 -19.33
N ALA A 22 42.62 40.92 -19.58
CA ALA A 22 43.16 40.71 -20.92
C ALA A 22 42.60 39.42 -21.58
N LYS A 23 41.94 38.54 -20.83
CA LYS A 23 41.36 37.29 -21.35
C LYS A 23 39.86 37.40 -21.60
N SER A 24 39.42 36.81 -22.71
CA SER A 24 37.99 36.77 -23.04
C SER A 24 37.23 35.95 -22.01
N SER A 25 36.16 36.53 -21.46
CA SER A 25 35.28 35.82 -20.54
C SER A 25 34.52 34.65 -21.20
N ARG A 26 34.45 34.61 -22.55
CA ARG A 26 33.81 33.50 -23.29
C ARG A 26 34.57 32.19 -23.12
N ASP A 27 35.90 32.26 -23.09
CA ASP A 27 36.77 31.08 -23.00
C ASP A 27 36.64 30.37 -21.64
N VAL A 28 36.25 31.13 -20.62
CA VAL A 28 36.10 30.66 -19.23
C VAL A 28 34.64 30.40 -18.85
N GLN A 29 33.69 30.89 -19.66
CA GLN A 29 32.26 30.88 -19.36
C GLN A 29 31.72 29.47 -19.15
N VAL A 30 32.13 28.51 -19.99
CA VAL A 30 31.62 27.13 -19.96
C VAL A 30 31.99 26.43 -18.65
N SER A 31 33.28 26.45 -18.29
CA SER A 31 33.78 25.85 -17.04
C SER A 31 33.12 26.46 -15.80
N SER A 32 32.97 27.79 -15.79
CA SER A 32 32.34 28.53 -14.71
C SER A 32 30.86 28.20 -14.52
N LYS A 33 30.11 28.03 -15.63
CA LYS A 33 28.70 27.61 -15.61
C LYS A 33 28.57 26.15 -15.20
N MET A 34 29.45 25.28 -15.69
CA MET A 34 29.45 23.85 -15.35
C MET A 34 29.63 23.63 -13.84
N GLN A 35 30.55 24.36 -13.19
CA GLN A 35 30.71 24.29 -11.73
C GLN A 35 29.43 24.70 -11.00
N THR A 36 28.77 25.78 -11.45
CA THR A 36 27.50 26.23 -10.86
C THR A 36 26.38 25.21 -11.07
N TYR A 37 26.24 24.64 -12.27
CA TYR A 37 25.22 23.62 -12.55
C TYR A 37 25.47 22.32 -11.80
N LEU A 38 26.74 21.93 -11.60
CA LEU A 38 27.08 20.75 -10.82
C LEU A 38 26.65 20.92 -9.36
N ILE A 39 26.98 22.06 -8.74
CA ILE A 39 26.59 22.36 -7.35
C ILE A 39 25.07 22.36 -7.21
N LEU A 40 24.36 23.00 -8.14
CA LEU A 40 22.89 23.03 -8.15
C LEU A 40 22.29 21.63 -8.35
N GLY A 41 22.82 20.85 -9.29
CA GLY A 41 22.35 19.50 -9.59
C GLY A 41 22.53 18.55 -8.41
N VAL A 42 23.72 18.52 -7.81
CA VAL A 42 24.00 17.69 -6.63
C VAL A 42 23.15 18.12 -5.44
N GLY A 43 23.02 19.44 -5.20
CA GLY A 43 22.16 19.97 -4.14
C GLY A 43 20.69 19.59 -4.32
N ALA A 44 20.16 19.72 -5.54
CA ALA A 44 18.79 19.35 -5.87
C ALA A 44 18.55 17.84 -5.73
N MET A 45 19.48 17.00 -6.17
CA MET A 45 19.39 15.54 -6.01
C MET A 45 19.40 15.14 -4.53
N GLY A 46 20.30 15.71 -3.73
CA GLY A 46 20.35 15.45 -2.29
C GLY A 46 19.06 15.89 -1.58
N GLY A 47 18.58 17.10 -1.89
CA GLY A 47 17.35 17.64 -1.31
C GLY A 47 16.11 16.83 -1.68
N THR A 48 15.96 16.44 -2.95
CA THR A 48 14.82 15.62 -3.41
C THR A 48 14.84 14.22 -2.81
N TYR A 49 16.02 13.59 -2.67
CA TYR A 49 16.13 12.29 -2.00
C TYR A 49 15.77 12.38 -0.51
N ALA A 50 16.26 13.40 0.18
CA ALA A 50 15.93 13.63 1.59
C ALA A 50 14.43 13.86 1.77
N ALA A 51 13.81 14.70 0.94
CA ALA A 51 12.38 14.96 0.96
C ALA A 51 11.58 13.68 0.69
N LYS A 52 11.95 12.89 -0.33
CA LYS A 52 11.33 11.60 -0.62
C LYS A 52 11.39 10.67 0.59
N SER A 53 12.56 10.52 1.20
CA SER A 53 12.76 9.64 2.36
C SER A 53 11.89 10.08 3.54
N LEU A 54 11.86 11.38 3.83
CA LEU A 54 11.05 11.94 4.90
C LEU A 54 9.55 11.69 4.65
N VAL A 55 9.04 12.11 3.49
CA VAL A 55 7.62 11.94 3.13
C VAL A 55 7.22 10.46 3.15
N THR A 56 8.06 9.59 2.59
CA THR A 56 7.80 8.15 2.59
C THR A 56 7.70 7.61 4.01
N LYS A 57 8.62 7.97 4.90
CA LYS A 57 8.58 7.51 6.30
C LYS A 57 7.34 8.00 7.03
N PHE A 58 6.94 9.26 6.83
CA PHE A 58 5.70 9.78 7.42
C PHE A 58 4.46 9.05 6.90
N VAL A 59 4.37 8.83 5.59
CA VAL A 59 3.26 8.05 5.00
C VAL A 59 3.25 6.62 5.52
N MET A 60 4.43 5.97 5.60
CA MET A 60 4.54 4.62 6.14
C MET A 60 4.16 4.55 7.63
N SER A 61 4.41 5.60 8.40
CA SER A 61 4.00 5.63 9.81
C SER A 61 2.48 5.67 10.01
N LEU A 62 1.73 6.11 9.00
CA LEU A 62 0.26 6.09 8.97
C LEU A 62 -0.30 4.75 8.45
N SER A 63 0.56 3.87 7.92
CA SER A 63 0.16 2.55 7.45
C SER A 63 0.05 1.54 8.61
N ALA A 64 -0.41 0.32 8.32
CA ALA A 64 -0.57 -0.72 9.34
C ALA A 64 0.76 -1.01 10.06
N SER A 65 0.74 -0.94 11.39
CA SER A 65 1.90 -1.16 12.25
C SER A 65 2.29 -2.65 12.30
N ALA A 66 3.53 -2.91 12.72
CA ALA A 66 4.09 -4.27 12.73
C ALA A 66 3.33 -5.25 13.64
N ASP A 67 2.75 -4.77 14.75
CA ASP A 67 1.91 -5.57 15.65
C ASP A 67 0.59 -6.00 14.99
N VAL A 68 -0.02 -5.14 14.16
CA VAL A 68 -1.20 -5.49 13.35
C VAL A 68 -0.85 -6.54 12.30
N LEU A 69 0.35 -6.45 11.70
CA LEU A 69 0.83 -7.43 10.73
C LEU A 69 1.21 -8.77 11.38
N ALA A 70 1.68 -8.75 12.63
CA ALA A 70 2.09 -9.96 13.36
C ALA A 70 0.92 -10.91 13.69
N MET A 71 -0.33 -10.44 13.67
CA MET A 71 -1.53 -11.27 13.87
C MET A 71 -1.90 -12.15 12.65
N ALA A 72 -0.89 -12.62 11.90
CA ALA A 72 -1.08 -13.22 10.58
C ALA A 72 -1.77 -14.59 10.61
N LYS A 73 -1.66 -15.34 11.70
CA LYS A 73 -2.21 -16.71 11.82
C LYS A 73 -2.94 -16.88 13.14
N ILE A 74 -3.98 -17.71 13.13
CA ILE A 74 -4.68 -18.17 14.34
C ILE A 74 -4.85 -19.68 14.26
N GLU A 75 -4.81 -20.33 15.41
CA GLU A 75 -5.09 -21.75 15.54
C GLU A 75 -6.50 -21.90 16.12
N VAL A 76 -7.33 -22.69 15.46
CA VAL A 76 -8.71 -22.97 15.88
C VAL A 76 -8.83 -24.46 16.12
N LYS A 77 -9.30 -24.82 17.32
CA LYS A 77 -9.58 -26.20 17.67
C LYS A 77 -10.90 -26.65 17.03
N LEU A 78 -10.79 -27.40 15.94
CA LEU A 78 -11.95 -27.84 15.15
C LEU A 78 -12.91 -28.75 15.93
N SER A 79 -12.42 -29.50 16.91
CA SER A 79 -13.26 -30.41 17.72
C SER A 79 -14.24 -29.70 18.65
N ASP A 80 -14.08 -28.40 18.89
CA ASP A 80 -14.99 -27.61 19.72
C ASP A 80 -16.20 -27.06 18.92
N ILE A 81 -16.26 -27.34 17.61
CA ILE A 81 -17.32 -26.86 16.70
C ILE A 81 -18.21 -28.06 16.31
N PRO A 82 -19.42 -28.19 16.90
CA PRO A 82 -20.40 -29.19 16.50
C PRO A 82 -20.84 -29.04 15.04
N GLU A 83 -21.25 -30.14 14.43
CA GLU A 83 -21.82 -30.16 13.08
C GLU A 83 -23.07 -29.26 13.00
N GLY A 84 -23.22 -28.54 11.89
CA GLY A 84 -24.27 -27.55 11.65
C GLY A 84 -24.07 -26.21 12.36
N LYS A 85 -23.03 -26.05 13.19
CA LYS A 85 -22.76 -24.80 13.92
C LYS A 85 -21.74 -23.93 13.19
N ASN A 86 -21.99 -22.62 13.22
CA ASN A 86 -21.05 -21.58 12.78
C ASN A 86 -20.37 -20.94 14.00
N ALA A 87 -19.06 -21.10 14.13
CA ALA A 87 -18.25 -20.43 15.14
C ALA A 87 -17.62 -19.15 14.57
N THR A 88 -17.63 -18.07 15.37
CA THR A 88 -17.07 -16.77 14.98
C THR A 88 -15.85 -16.46 15.83
N PHE A 89 -14.72 -16.23 15.18
CA PHE A 89 -13.45 -15.87 15.81
C PHE A 89 -13.03 -14.47 15.38
N LYS A 90 -12.29 -13.74 16.22
CA LYS A 90 -11.69 -12.46 15.84
C LYS A 90 -10.32 -12.70 15.22
N TRP A 91 -10.15 -12.38 13.95
CA TRP A 91 -8.88 -12.51 13.23
C TRP A 91 -8.58 -11.28 12.38
N ARG A 92 -7.40 -10.66 12.60
CA ARG A 92 -6.99 -9.42 11.89
C ARG A 92 -8.03 -8.30 11.97
N GLY A 93 -8.72 -8.18 13.12
CA GLY A 93 -9.79 -7.20 13.33
C GLY A 93 -11.10 -7.50 12.59
N LYS A 94 -11.18 -8.61 11.86
CA LYS A 94 -12.36 -9.07 11.14
C LYS A 94 -12.93 -10.35 11.79
N PRO A 95 -14.24 -10.60 11.67
CA PRO A 95 -14.79 -11.91 12.04
C PRO A 95 -14.31 -12.98 11.04
N LEU A 96 -13.81 -14.09 11.56
CA LEU A 96 -13.56 -15.33 10.82
C LEU A 96 -14.65 -16.31 11.19
N PHE A 97 -15.39 -16.79 10.20
CA PHE A 97 -16.38 -17.85 10.37
C PHE A 97 -15.74 -19.19 10.06
N VAL A 98 -15.92 -20.13 10.99
CA VAL A 98 -15.58 -21.53 10.82
C VAL A 98 -16.88 -22.31 11.03
N ARG A 99 -17.44 -22.82 9.94
CA ARG A 99 -18.67 -23.60 9.94
C ARG A 99 -18.36 -25.07 9.69
N HIS A 100 -18.84 -25.91 10.60
CA HIS A 100 -18.86 -27.36 10.39
C HIS A 100 -20.16 -27.70 9.66
N ARG A 101 -20.06 -28.09 8.39
CA ARG A 101 -21.21 -28.33 7.52
C ARG A 101 -21.72 -29.76 7.65
N THR A 102 -23.04 -29.90 7.53
CA THR A 102 -23.70 -31.22 7.45
C THR A 102 -23.59 -31.82 6.06
N SER A 103 -23.80 -33.14 5.93
CA SER A 103 -23.88 -33.82 4.62
C SER A 103 -24.94 -33.20 3.70
N ASP A 104 -26.07 -32.78 4.28
CA ASP A 104 -27.21 -32.22 3.55
C ASP A 104 -26.89 -30.82 3.03
N GLU A 105 -26.13 -30.03 3.79
CA GLU A 105 -25.62 -28.74 3.32
C GLU A 105 -24.62 -28.93 2.19
N ILE A 106 -23.66 -29.85 2.34
CA ILE A 106 -22.64 -30.09 1.33
C ILE A 106 -23.27 -30.53 0.00
N SER A 107 -24.23 -31.45 0.05
CA SER A 107 -24.93 -31.93 -1.15
C SER A 107 -25.78 -30.84 -1.81
N ARG A 108 -26.46 -30.00 -1.01
CA ARG A 108 -27.24 -28.87 -1.51
C ARG A 108 -26.35 -27.86 -2.23
N GLU A 109 -25.25 -27.43 -1.59
CA GLU A 109 -24.33 -26.45 -2.18
C GLU A 109 -23.60 -27.01 -3.42
N ALA A 110 -23.33 -28.32 -3.45
CA ALA A 110 -22.74 -28.98 -4.61
C ALA A 110 -23.69 -29.08 -5.82
N ALA A 111 -25.01 -29.03 -5.59
CA ALA A 111 -26.03 -29.14 -6.63
C ALA A 111 -26.46 -27.78 -7.24
N VAL A 112 -25.90 -26.66 -6.76
CA VAL A 112 -26.25 -25.32 -7.22
C VAL A 112 -25.81 -25.10 -8.67
N ASP A 113 -26.70 -24.57 -9.51
CA ASP A 113 -26.37 -24.19 -10.87
C ASP A 113 -25.49 -22.93 -10.88
N MET A 114 -24.26 -23.10 -11.34
CA MET A 114 -23.23 -22.07 -11.48
C MET A 114 -23.67 -20.90 -12.37
N SER A 115 -24.54 -21.14 -13.35
CA SER A 115 -25.01 -20.10 -14.26
C SER A 115 -25.96 -19.09 -13.60
N SER A 116 -26.62 -19.51 -12.52
CA SER A 116 -27.56 -18.68 -11.75
C SER A 116 -26.86 -17.74 -10.76
N LEU A 117 -25.58 -17.99 -10.47
CA LEU A 117 -24.82 -17.24 -9.47
C LEU A 117 -24.25 -15.94 -10.07
N ARG A 118 -24.36 -14.84 -9.30
CA ARG A 118 -23.70 -13.56 -9.66
C ARG A 118 -22.17 -13.68 -9.73
N ASP A 119 -21.61 -14.53 -8.88
CA ASP A 119 -20.17 -14.85 -8.83
C ASP A 119 -20.01 -16.37 -8.98
N PRO A 120 -19.82 -16.88 -10.21
CA PRO A 120 -19.78 -18.32 -10.48
C PRO A 120 -18.55 -18.98 -9.85
N GLN A 121 -18.74 -19.74 -8.78
CA GLN A 121 -17.67 -20.53 -8.16
C GLN A 121 -18.23 -21.79 -7.50
N HIS A 122 -17.60 -22.94 -7.77
CA HIS A 122 -18.10 -24.22 -7.31
C HIS A 122 -17.67 -24.44 -5.85
N ASP A 123 -18.52 -25.06 -5.03
CA ASP A 123 -18.24 -25.27 -3.60
C ASP A 123 -16.90 -25.99 -3.31
N ARG A 124 -16.55 -26.98 -4.15
CA ARG A 124 -15.29 -27.74 -4.09
C ARG A 124 -14.03 -26.88 -4.30
N GLU A 125 -14.17 -25.70 -4.91
CA GLU A 125 -13.06 -24.77 -5.14
C GLU A 125 -12.92 -23.76 -3.99
N ARG A 126 -13.94 -23.69 -3.12
CA ARG A 126 -14.01 -22.79 -1.97
C ARG A 126 -13.60 -23.45 -0.66
N THR A 127 -13.54 -24.78 -0.65
CA THR A 127 -13.22 -25.59 0.53
C THR A 127 -12.10 -26.58 0.24
N GLN A 128 -11.25 -26.82 1.23
CA GLN A 128 -10.22 -27.88 1.14
C GLN A 128 -10.75 -29.23 1.66
N LYS A 129 -11.64 -29.16 2.65
CA LYS A 129 -12.35 -30.29 3.24
C LYS A 129 -13.85 -29.96 3.18
N PRO A 130 -14.70 -30.74 2.49
CA PRO A 130 -16.11 -30.40 2.30
C PRO A 130 -16.88 -30.14 3.59
N GLU A 131 -16.54 -30.80 4.70
CA GLU A 131 -17.18 -30.59 6.00
C GLU A 131 -16.80 -29.26 6.67
N TRP A 132 -15.76 -28.56 6.19
CA TRP A 132 -15.30 -27.29 6.77
C TRP A 132 -15.39 -26.14 5.78
N LEU A 133 -16.26 -25.17 6.11
CA LEU A 133 -16.30 -23.88 5.43
C LEU A 133 -15.65 -22.82 6.30
N VAL A 134 -14.55 -22.24 5.81
CA VAL A 134 -13.81 -21.16 6.48
C VAL A 134 -13.88 -19.91 5.62
N ILE A 135 -14.57 -18.87 6.10
CA ILE A 135 -14.77 -17.62 5.36
C ILE A 135 -14.53 -16.41 6.25
N ILE A 136 -14.14 -15.30 5.63
CA ILE A 136 -14.09 -14.00 6.32
C ILE A 136 -15.53 -13.48 6.40
N GLY A 137 -16.04 -13.27 7.62
CA GLY A 137 -17.41 -12.84 7.91
C GLY A 137 -17.66 -11.36 7.63
N VAL A 138 -17.20 -10.86 6.49
CA VAL A 138 -17.32 -9.46 6.09
C VAL A 138 -18.10 -9.43 4.78
N CYS A 139 -19.32 -8.88 4.83
CA CYS A 139 -20.18 -8.74 3.66
C CYS A 139 -19.45 -7.90 2.60
N THR A 140 -19.37 -8.42 1.38
CA THR A 140 -18.62 -7.79 0.27
C THR A 140 -19.27 -6.52 -0.28
N HIS A 141 -20.47 -6.16 0.20
CA HIS A 141 -21.11 -4.89 -0.11
C HIS A 141 -20.37 -3.73 0.57
N LEU A 142 -20.48 -3.61 1.90
CA LEU A 142 -19.90 -2.51 2.69
C LEU A 142 -19.32 -2.96 4.04
N GLY A 143 -19.12 -4.27 4.23
CA GLY A 143 -18.35 -4.79 5.36
C GLY A 143 -19.11 -5.08 6.66
N CYS A 144 -20.44 -5.08 6.64
CA CYS A 144 -21.25 -5.57 7.76
C CYS A 144 -20.93 -7.04 8.07
N VAL A 145 -21.21 -7.47 9.31
CA VAL A 145 -21.02 -8.86 9.74
C VAL A 145 -22.30 -9.66 9.45
N PRO A 146 -22.27 -10.65 8.54
CA PRO A 146 -23.45 -11.44 8.23
C PRO A 146 -23.88 -12.32 9.40
N ILE A 147 -25.18 -12.52 9.55
CA ILE A 147 -25.78 -13.40 10.57
C ILE A 147 -25.88 -14.82 9.99
N ALA A 148 -25.30 -15.81 10.68
CA ALA A 148 -25.38 -17.21 10.26
C ALA A 148 -26.78 -17.79 10.44
N ASN A 149 -27.16 -18.73 9.56
CA ASN A 149 -28.47 -19.42 9.55
C ASN A 149 -29.66 -18.45 9.33
N ALA A 150 -29.41 -17.36 8.61
CA ALA A 150 -30.41 -16.38 8.22
C ALA A 150 -30.39 -16.18 6.70
N GLY A 151 -31.43 -15.53 6.18
CA GLY A 151 -31.62 -15.29 4.75
C GLY A 151 -32.24 -16.48 4.01
N ASP A 152 -32.63 -16.23 2.76
CA ASP A 152 -33.49 -17.15 1.99
C ASP A 152 -32.79 -18.44 1.55
N PHE A 153 -31.46 -18.44 1.56
CA PHE A 153 -30.63 -19.57 1.11
C PHE A 153 -30.05 -20.40 2.27
N GLY A 154 -30.42 -20.10 3.53
CA GLY A 154 -29.97 -20.87 4.70
C GLY A 154 -28.47 -20.72 5.02
N GLY A 155 -27.80 -19.72 4.46
CA GLY A 155 -26.39 -19.41 4.68
C GLY A 155 -26.19 -18.27 5.66
N TYR A 156 -26.09 -17.05 5.11
CA TYR A 156 -25.80 -15.82 5.85
C TYR A 156 -26.64 -14.63 5.32
N TYR A 157 -26.98 -13.67 6.20
CA TYR A 157 -27.71 -12.43 5.88
C TYR A 157 -26.98 -11.19 6.40
#